data_AF-A0A931H0Q5-F1
#
_entry.id   AF-A0A931H0Q5-F1
#
_cell.length_a   1.000
_cell.length_b   1.000
_cell.length_c   1.000
_cell.angle_alpha   90.00
_cell.angle_beta   90.00
_cell.angle_gamma   90.00
#
_symmetry.space_group_name_H-M   'P 1'
#
loop_
_entity.id
_entity.type
_entity.pdbx_description
1 polymer ?
#
loop_
_entity_poly.entity_id
_entity_poly.type
_entity_poly.pdbx_seq_one_letter_code
_entity_poly.pdbx_strand_id
1 'polypeptide(L)'
;MRLLLSTVLLLASAVLSGCAVAPASAYRFDPTQPQAKRTVPMDQVVALNDRVAQLQIQRNDVRARIAAAPDTWSRLALYGELHRIGARLSPLERELSTIASSR
;
A
#
# COMPACT_ATOMS: atom_id res chain seq x y z
N MET A 1 -2.17 15.22 -44.15
CA MET A 1 -0.81 15.33 -43.56
C MET A 1 -0.78 15.89 -42.14
N ARG A 2 -1.60 16.90 -41.76
CA ARG A 2 -1.60 17.45 -40.39
C ARG A 2 -2.01 16.45 -39.28
N LEU A 3 -2.96 15.56 -39.57
CA LEU A 3 -3.44 14.54 -38.61
C LEU A 3 -2.42 13.45 -38.28
N LEU A 4 -1.50 13.13 -39.19
CA LEU A 4 -0.43 12.14 -38.99
C LEU A 4 0.71 12.70 -38.11
N LEU A 5 0.96 14.01 -38.17
CA LEU A 5 1.96 14.64 -37.32
C LEU A 5 1.53 14.66 -35.84
N SER A 6 0.24 14.90 -35.60
CA SER A 6 -0.33 14.98 -34.25
C SER A 6 -0.29 13.64 -33.51
N THR A 7 -0.55 12.52 -34.19
CA THR A 7 -0.49 11.18 -33.60
C THR A 7 0.93 10.74 -33.28
N VAL A 8 1.90 11.05 -34.14
CA VAL A 8 3.32 10.77 -33.88
C VAL A 8 3.83 11.56 -32.68
N LEU A 9 3.41 12.82 -32.53
CA LEU A 9 3.81 13.67 -31.40
C LEU A 9 3.22 13.20 -30.05
N LEU A 10 1.98 12.70 -30.05
CA LEU A 10 1.33 12.12 -28.87
C LEU A 10 2.00 10.81 -28.42
N LEU A 11 2.36 9.95 -29.37
CA LEU A 11 3.08 8.70 -29.10
C LEU A 11 4.49 8.96 -28.55
N ALA A 12 5.23 9.92 -29.12
CA ALA A 12 6.55 10.29 -28.61
C ALA A 12 6.49 10.83 -27.16
N SER A 13 5.45 11.60 -26.84
CA SER A 13 5.23 12.15 -25.50
C SER A 13 4.90 11.07 -24.47
N ALA A 14 4.13 10.05 -24.86
CA ALA A 14 3.80 8.91 -24.00
C ALA A 14 5.05 8.07 -23.64
N VAL A 15 5.95 7.86 -24.60
CA VAL A 15 7.21 7.10 -24.38
C VAL A 15 8.17 7.86 -23.45
N LEU A 16 8.25 9.19 -23.58
CA LEU A 16 9.09 10.02 -22.71
C LEU A 16 8.56 10.10 -21.27
N SER A 17 7.24 10.03 -21.08
CA SER A 17 6.62 10.01 -19.74
C SER A 17 6.80 8.68 -18.99
N GLY A 18 7.16 7.60 -19.70
CA GLY A 18 7.43 6.28 -19.12
C GLY A 18 8.83 6.12 -18.51
N CYS A 19 9.75 7.04 -18.80
CA CYS A 19 11.04 7.11 -18.14
C CYS A 19 10.85 7.78 -16.78
N ALA A 20 10.58 6.97 -15.76
CA ALA A 20 10.68 7.42 -14.37
C ALA A 20 12.08 8.03 -14.17
N VAL A 21 12.16 9.36 -14.10
CA VAL A 21 13.39 10.07 -13.78
C VAL A 21 13.73 9.69 -12.35
N ALA A 22 14.64 8.73 -12.19
CA ALA A 22 15.17 8.40 -10.89
C ALA A 22 15.82 9.68 -10.33
N PRO A 23 15.52 10.07 -9.07
CA PRO A 23 16.16 11.23 -8.47
C PRO A 23 17.68 11.02 -8.49
N ALA A 24 18.47 12.09 -8.65
CA ALA A 24 19.93 11.98 -8.73
C ALA A 24 20.56 11.26 -7.52
N SER A 25 19.87 11.24 -6.38
CA SER A 25 20.23 10.46 -5.19
C SER A 25 20.24 8.94 -5.41
N ALA A 26 19.47 8.41 -6.37
CA ALA A 26 19.39 6.99 -6.67
C ALA A 26 20.70 6.42 -7.25
N TYR A 27 21.57 7.27 -7.80
CA TYR A 27 22.87 6.89 -8.38
C TYR A 27 24.04 7.13 -7.42
N ARG A 28 23.79 7.59 -6.19
CA ARG A 28 24.82 7.89 -5.18
C ARG A 28 24.94 6.78 -4.13
N PHE A 29 24.86 5.52 -4.55
CA PHE A 29 25.14 4.42 -3.63
C PHE A 29 26.62 4.41 -3.28
N ASP A 30 26.96 4.88 -2.08
CA ASP A 30 28.30 4.81 -1.51
C ASP A 30 28.33 3.73 -0.40
N PRO A 31 28.95 2.57 -0.63
CA PRO A 31 29.02 1.50 0.36
C PRO A 31 29.87 1.88 1.57
N THR A 32 30.67 2.96 1.49
CA THR A 32 31.50 3.46 2.60
C THR A 32 30.74 4.43 3.50
N GLN A 33 29.57 4.91 3.08
CA GLN A 33 28.68 5.78 3.86
C GLN A 33 27.27 5.17 3.94
N PRO A 34 27.07 4.11 4.73
CA PRO A 34 25.76 3.49 4.88
C PRO A 34 24.75 4.50 5.44
N GLN A 35 23.58 4.59 4.82
CA GLN A 35 22.51 5.44 5.34
C GLN A 35 22.05 4.93 6.70
N ALA A 36 21.86 5.85 7.65
CA ALA A 36 21.34 5.52 8.96
C ALA A 36 19.95 4.90 8.83
N LYS A 37 19.78 3.67 9.35
CA LYS A 37 18.48 3.01 9.37
C LYS A 37 17.53 3.82 10.26
N ARG A 38 16.29 4.02 9.80
CA ARG A 38 15.25 4.65 10.61
C ARG A 38 14.97 3.80 11.84
N THR A 39 15.26 4.33 13.02
CA THR A 39 14.85 3.73 14.29
C THR A 39 13.43 4.21 14.63
N VAL A 40 12.52 3.25 14.83
CA VAL A 40 11.15 3.53 15.27
C VAL A 40 11.06 3.24 16.77
N PRO A 41 10.60 4.20 17.59
CA PRO A 41 10.40 4.02 19.03
C PRO A 41 9.48 2.82 19.35
N MET A 42 9.80 2.07 20.41
CA MET A 42 9.12 0.81 20.71
C MET A 42 7.64 1.00 21.09
N ASP A 43 7.30 2.10 21.74
CA ASP A 43 5.93 2.53 22.04
C ASP A 43 5.08 2.68 20.76
N GLN A 44 5.67 3.24 19.69
CA GLN A 44 4.99 3.35 18.39
C GLN A 44 4.77 1.97 17.76
N VAL A 45 5.74 1.06 17.90
CA VAL A 45 5.61 -0.33 17.40
C VAL A 45 4.51 -1.08 18.15
N VAL A 46 4.40 -0.90 19.47
CA VAL A 46 3.32 -1.51 20.27
C VAL A 46 1.96 -0.97 19.84
N ALA A 47 1.80 0.35 19.74
CA ALA A 47 0.55 0.97 19.31
C ALA A 47 0.13 0.52 17.90
N LEU A 48 1.08 0.37 16.98
CA LEU A 48 0.84 -0.12 15.63
C LEU A 48 0.38 -1.59 15.63
N ASN A 49 1.03 -2.45 16.41
CA ASN A 49 0.64 -3.85 16.58
C ASN A 49 -0.76 -3.99 17.19
N ASP A 50 -1.07 -3.22 18.24
CA ASP A 50 -2.39 -3.21 18.88
C ASP A 50 -3.47 -2.82 17.87
N ARG A 51 -3.19 -1.81 17.04
CA ARG A 51 -4.13 -1.37 16.02
C ARG A 51 -4.36 -2.44 14.94
N VAL A 52 -3.30 -3.12 14.51
CA VAL A 52 -3.41 -4.24 13.58
C VAL A 52 -4.22 -5.37 14.20
N ALA A 53 -3.95 -5.76 15.44
CA ALA A 53 -4.70 -6.81 16.14
C ALA A 53 -6.20 -6.47 16.24
N GLN A 54 -6.56 -5.24 16.59
CA GLN A 54 -7.95 -4.78 16.61
C GLN A 54 -8.63 -4.91 15.24
N LEU A 55 -7.96 -4.48 14.17
CA LEU A 55 -8.52 -4.57 12.81
C LEU A 55 -8.63 -6.02 12.33
N GLN A 56 -7.72 -6.92 12.74
CA GLN A 56 -7.80 -8.35 12.46
C GLN A 56 -9.02 -8.99 13.13
N ILE A 57 -9.29 -8.65 14.39
CA ILE A 57 -10.49 -9.09 15.11
C ILE A 57 -11.74 -8.63 14.36
N GLN A 58 -11.83 -7.33 14.04
CA GLN A 58 -12.96 -6.78 13.28
C GLN A 58 -13.14 -7.46 11.92
N ARG A 59 -12.05 -7.74 11.21
CA ARG A 59 -12.07 -8.45 9.93
C ARG A 59 -12.66 -9.85 10.09
N ASN A 60 -12.27 -10.57 11.15
CA ASN A 60 -12.76 -11.92 11.41
C ASN A 60 -14.23 -11.91 11.80
N ASP A 61 -14.69 -10.95 12.60
CA ASP A 61 -16.11 -10.76 12.92
C ASP A 61 -16.96 -10.52 11.67
N VAL A 62 -16.50 -9.65 10.76
CA VAL A 62 -17.21 -9.41 9.49
C VAL A 62 -17.26 -10.67 8.64
N ARG A 63 -16.17 -11.46 8.59
CA ARG A 63 -16.16 -12.75 7.88
C ARG A 63 -17.15 -13.74 8.47
N ALA A 64 -17.28 -13.80 9.80
CA ALA A 64 -18.27 -14.63 10.47
C ALA A 64 -19.70 -14.19 10.12
N ARG A 65 -19.97 -12.88 10.14
CA ARG A 65 -21.26 -12.30 9.72
C ARG A 65 -21.58 -12.61 8.25
N ILE A 66 -20.60 -12.56 7.35
CA ILE A 66 -20.78 -12.93 5.93
C ILE A 66 -21.17 -14.41 5.80
N ALA A 67 -20.49 -15.29 6.54
CA ALA A 67 -20.78 -16.72 6.52
C ALA A 67 -22.21 -17.04 7.03
N ALA A 68 -22.68 -16.28 8.03
CA ALA A 68 -24.03 -16.43 8.59
C ALA A 68 -25.13 -15.73 7.77
N ALA A 69 -24.80 -14.84 6.84
CA ALA A 69 -25.79 -14.05 6.12
C ALA A 69 -26.62 -14.92 5.15
N PRO A 70 -27.96 -14.82 5.18
CA PRO A 70 -28.86 -15.74 4.48
C PRO A 70 -28.92 -15.48 2.96
N ASP A 71 -28.67 -14.25 2.52
CA ASP A 71 -28.85 -13.84 1.14
C ASP A 71 -27.70 -12.95 0.62
N THR A 72 -27.63 -12.80 -0.70
CA THR A 72 -26.58 -12.06 -1.40
C THR A 72 -26.60 -10.57 -1.11
N TRP A 73 -27.77 -9.95 -0.94
CA TRP A 73 -27.89 -8.51 -0.67
C TRP A 73 -27.35 -8.16 0.71
N SER A 74 -27.67 -8.99 1.71
CA SER A 74 -27.10 -8.88 3.06
C SER A 74 -25.56 -9.03 3.04
N ARG A 75 -25.03 -9.94 2.22
CA ARG A 75 -23.57 -10.12 2.07
C ARG A 75 -22.89 -8.95 1.38
N LEU A 76 -23.54 -8.29 0.42
CA LEU A 76 -22.94 -7.20 -0.35
C LEU A 76 -22.49 -6.03 0.55
N ALA A 77 -23.34 -5.62 1.48
CA ALA A 77 -23.00 -4.57 2.45
C ALA A 77 -21.80 -4.97 3.34
N LEU A 78 -21.75 -6.23 3.76
CA LEU A 78 -20.68 -6.78 4.58
C LEU A 78 -19.35 -6.87 3.83
N TYR A 79 -19.36 -7.18 2.52
CA TYR A 79 -18.14 -7.11 1.70
C TYR A 79 -17.60 -5.69 1.59
N GLY A 80 -18.47 -4.68 1.51
CA GLY A 80 -18.06 -3.27 1.58
C GLY A 80 -17.41 -2.91 2.92
N GLU A 81 -17.92 -3.45 4.02
CA GLU A 81 -17.30 -3.32 5.36
C GLU A 81 -15.93 -4.01 5.42
N LEU A 82 -15.85 -5.25 4.92
CA LEU A 82 -14.61 -6.02 4.87
C LEU A 82 -13.53 -5.30 4.06
N HIS A 83 -13.89 -4.72 2.92
CA HIS A 83 -12.98 -3.96 2.08
C HIS A 83 -12.45 -2.71 2.79
N ARG A 84 -13.31 -1.96 3.50
CA ARG A 84 -12.89 -0.79 4.30
C ARG A 84 -11.91 -1.17 5.41
N ILE A 85 -12.12 -2.30 6.08
CA ILE A 85 -11.18 -2.81 7.09
C ILE A 85 -9.85 -3.18 6.42
N GLY A 86 -9.88 -3.90 5.29
CA GLY A 86 -8.68 -4.24 4.52
C GLY A 86 -7.87 -3.02 4.08
N ALA A 87 -8.53 -1.96 3.60
CA ALA A 87 -7.90 -0.71 3.20
C ALA A 87 -7.18 0.00 4.37
N ARG A 88 -7.70 -0.13 5.60
CA ARG A 88 -7.06 0.40 6.82
C ARG A 88 -5.94 -0.49 7.32
N LEU A 89 -6.07 -1.81 7.14
CA LEU A 89 -5.12 -2.80 7.65
C LEU A 89 -3.84 -2.87 6.80
N SER A 90 -3.97 -2.88 5.47
CA SER A 90 -2.84 -3.01 4.53
C SER A 90 -1.68 -2.01 4.75
N PRO A 91 -1.91 -0.69 4.92
CA PRO A 91 -0.79 0.23 5.15
C PRO A 91 -0.06 -0.06 6.47
N LEU A 92 -0.77 -0.47 7.52
CA LEU A 92 -0.18 -0.76 8.83
C LEU A 92 0.66 -2.04 8.80
N GLU A 93 0.18 -3.08 8.10
CA GLU A 93 0.95 -4.32 7.91
C GLU A 93 2.23 -4.06 7.10
N ARG A 94 2.17 -3.20 6.08
CA ARG A 94 3.35 -2.77 5.31
C ARG A 94 4.33 -1.98 6.17
N GLU A 95 3.84 -1.11 7.04
CA GLU A 95 4.67 -0.35 7.97
C GLU A 95 5.37 -1.28 8.97
N LEU A 96 4.65 -2.22 9.59
CA LEU A 96 5.24 -3.23 10.48
C LEU A 96 6.29 -4.08 9.75
N SER A 97 6.01 -4.51 8.52
CA SER A 97 6.97 -5.28 7.72
C SER A 97 8.23 -4.45 7.43
N THR A 98 8.09 -3.16 7.10
CA THR A 98 9.22 -2.26 6.86
C THR A 98 10.07 -2.11 8.12
N ILE A 99 9.43 -1.95 9.29
CA ILE A 99 10.13 -1.87 10.58
C ILE A 99 10.86 -3.17 10.88
N ALA A 100 10.20 -4.32 10.71
CA ALA A 100 10.79 -5.63 10.98
C ALA A 100 12.01 -5.92 10.08
N SER A 101 11.93 -5.60 8.78
CA SER A 101 13.05 -5.76 7.84
C SER A 101 14.21 -4.78 8.06
N SER A 102 13.97 -3.69 8.80
CA SER A 102 14.99 -2.69 9.11
C SER A 102 15.81 -3.03 10.36
N ARG A 103 15.31 -3.90 11.24
CA ARG A 103 16.05 -4.39 12.41
C ARG A 103 17.13 -5.38 11.95
#